data_AF-A0A370DRJ4-F1
#
_entry.id   AF-A0A370DRJ4-F1
#
_cell.length_a   1.000
_cell.length_b   1.000
_cell.length_c   1.000
_cell.angle_alpha   90.00
_cell.angle_beta   90.00
_cell.angle_gamma   90.00
#
_symmetry.space_group_name_H-M   'P 1'
#
loop_
_entity.id
_entity.type
_entity.pdbx_description
1 polymer ?
#
loop_
_entity_poly.entity_id
_entity_poly.type
_entity_poly.pdbx_seq_one_letter_code
_entity_poly.pdbx_strand_id
1 'polypeptide(L)'
;MKYVVQYTLPYEHRVMVGIEAENSDEAVSKAETLFDHGDIWQDTETVPLLLDDYDETGDSPLLFTVEQTLLDDEPWPAPDASVVTLCRRDAAFQASRLLVEAYRRGEARGGSIDWDDLDQAYQAALRATGASSDRGNPGLACARLVVVLEDGIVQAVIADQPDAAPDVAVVDYDTDGYEPDELRHITQSDGSQSLALVIEHYVEPAGINLDEVFQESE
;
A
#
# COMPACT_ATOMS: atom_id res chain seq x y z
N MET A 1 11.94 -22.96 -25.63
CA MET A 1 10.82 -22.00 -25.57
C MET A 1 10.27 -21.99 -24.16
N LYS A 2 9.87 -20.81 -23.67
CA LYS A 2 9.18 -20.61 -22.39
C LYS A 2 7.80 -20.02 -22.65
N TYR A 3 6.88 -20.16 -21.70
CA TYR A 3 5.49 -19.74 -21.88
C TYR A 3 4.99 -19.01 -20.64
N VAL A 4 4.33 -17.87 -20.82
CA VAL A 4 3.52 -17.21 -19.80
C VAL A 4 2.10 -17.76 -19.94
N VAL A 5 1.59 -18.35 -18.86
CA VAL A 5 0.29 -19.01 -18.83
C VAL A 5 -0.59 -18.30 -17.82
N GLN A 6 -1.83 -17.99 -18.19
CA GLN A 6 -2.81 -17.42 -17.29
C GLN A 6 -4.05 -18.30 -17.15
N TYR A 7 -4.82 -18.03 -16.11
CA TYR A 7 -6.21 -18.45 -15.97
C TYR A 7 -6.98 -17.35 -15.23
N THR A 8 -8.30 -17.37 -15.29
CA THR A 8 -9.17 -16.40 -14.60
C THR A 8 -10.32 -17.15 -13.94
N LEU A 9 -10.69 -16.70 -12.74
CA LEU A 9 -11.82 -17.23 -11.97
C LEU A 9 -12.73 -16.08 -11.54
N PRO A 10 -14.06 -16.27 -11.56
CA PRO A 10 -14.98 -15.31 -10.98
C PRO A 10 -15.02 -15.48 -9.46
N TYR A 11 -14.90 -14.36 -8.74
CA TYR A 11 -14.99 -14.30 -7.28
C TYR A 11 -16.09 -13.33 -6.86
N GLU A 12 -16.75 -13.65 -5.76
CA GLU A 12 -17.60 -12.74 -5.01
C GLU A 12 -16.81 -12.19 -3.82
N HIS A 13 -16.73 -10.88 -3.70
CA HIS A 13 -16.12 -10.21 -2.55
C HIS A 13 -17.19 -10.07 -1.45
N ARG A 14 -17.01 -10.78 -0.33
CA ARG A 14 -17.93 -10.75 0.80
C ARG A 14 -17.29 -10.04 1.99
N VAL A 15 -17.94 -8.97 2.41
CA VAL A 15 -17.48 -8.10 3.51
C VAL A 15 -18.54 -8.05 4.59
N MET A 16 -18.11 -8.13 5.85
CA MET A 16 -18.98 -7.93 7.02
C MET A 16 -18.31 -6.97 7.99
N VAL A 17 -19.04 -5.95 8.44
CA VAL A 17 -18.59 -4.99 9.45
C VAL A 17 -19.53 -4.98 10.65
N GLY A 18 -19.00 -4.67 11.82
CA GLY A 18 -19.79 -4.41 13.01
C GLY A 18 -20.34 -2.98 12.98
N ILE A 19 -21.66 -2.82 13.12
CA ILE A 19 -22.29 -1.49 13.22
C ILE A 19 -23.25 -1.48 14.42
N GLU A 20 -23.04 -0.53 15.32
CA GLU A 20 -23.98 -0.25 16.41
C GLU A 20 -25.01 0.81 15.98
N ALA A 21 -26.29 0.45 16.05
CA ALA A 21 -27.41 1.30 15.66
C ALA A 21 -28.69 0.90 16.42
N GLU A 22 -29.68 1.78 16.47
CA GLU A 22 -30.94 1.50 17.16
C GLU A 22 -31.81 0.49 16.38
N ASN A 23 -31.62 0.37 15.06
CA ASN A 23 -32.34 -0.55 14.19
C ASN A 23 -31.54 -0.89 12.92
N SER A 24 -32.05 -1.84 12.13
CA SER A 24 -31.40 -2.35 10.91
C SER A 24 -31.22 -1.29 9.83
N ASP A 25 -32.21 -0.41 9.64
CA ASP A 25 -32.18 0.58 8.56
C ASP A 25 -31.14 1.65 8.85
N GLU A 26 -31.03 2.06 10.12
CA GLU A 26 -29.96 2.94 10.59
C GLU A 26 -28.59 2.28 10.47
N ALA A 27 -28.46 0.98 10.77
CA ALA A 27 -27.20 0.26 10.61
C ALA A 27 -26.74 0.23 9.13
N VAL A 28 -27.67 -0.01 8.21
CA VAL A 28 -27.39 0.01 6.77
C VAL A 28 -26.98 1.41 6.31
N SER A 29 -27.73 2.45 6.72
CA SER A 29 -27.41 3.83 6.34
C SER A 29 -26.05 4.28 6.89
N LYS A 30 -25.69 3.88 8.11
CA LYS A 30 -24.35 4.10 8.67
C LYS A 30 -23.26 3.40 7.87
N ALA A 31 -23.47 2.14 7.49
CA ALA A 31 -22.52 1.40 6.67
C ALA A 31 -22.34 2.05 5.28
N GLU A 32 -23.43 2.47 4.63
CA GLU A 32 -23.38 3.19 3.35
C GLU A 32 -22.57 4.48 3.47
N THR A 33 -22.80 5.26 4.53
CA THR A 33 -22.06 6.50 4.78
C THR A 33 -20.56 6.21 4.94
N LEU A 34 -20.20 5.23 5.77
CA LEU A 34 -18.80 4.83 5.98
C LEU A 34 -18.14 4.29 4.70
N PHE A 35 -18.91 3.61 3.84
CA PHE A 35 -18.42 3.13 2.56
C PHE A 35 -18.10 4.31 1.63
N ASP A 36 -19.01 5.27 1.51
CA ASP A 36 -18.84 6.46 0.66
C ASP A 36 -17.66 7.34 1.11
N HIS A 37 -17.37 7.37 2.42
CA HIS A 37 -16.22 8.06 2.97
C HIS A 37 -14.91 7.24 2.95
N GLY A 38 -14.96 5.95 2.59
CA GLY A 38 -13.79 5.06 2.59
C GLY A 38 -13.36 4.57 3.98
N ASP A 39 -14.13 4.85 5.03
CA ASP A 39 -13.80 4.53 6.42
C ASP A 39 -14.22 3.12 6.83
N ILE A 40 -15.09 2.48 6.06
CA ILE A 40 -15.63 1.14 6.37
C ILE A 40 -14.56 0.04 6.46
N TRP A 41 -13.36 0.28 5.92
CA TRP A 41 -12.26 -0.68 5.83
C TRP A 41 -11.20 -0.55 6.94
N GLN A 42 -11.33 0.43 7.83
CA GLN A 42 -10.26 0.82 8.76
C GLN A 42 -10.09 -0.08 10.00
N ASP A 43 -10.94 -1.11 10.15
CA ASP A 43 -10.96 -2.05 11.28
C ASP A 43 -10.80 -1.36 12.65
N THR A 44 -11.79 -0.55 13.01
CA THR A 44 -11.78 0.24 14.26
C THR A 44 -12.52 -0.49 15.37
N GLU A 45 -12.29 -0.12 16.64
CA GLU A 45 -13.03 -0.73 17.76
C GLU A 45 -14.55 -0.50 17.67
N THR A 46 -14.98 0.63 17.09
CA THR A 46 -16.40 1.00 16.94
C THR A 46 -17.03 0.46 15.67
N VAL A 47 -16.22 0.22 14.63
CA VAL A 47 -16.62 -0.39 13.36
C VAL A 47 -15.59 -1.48 13.00
N PRO A 48 -15.66 -2.65 13.66
CA PRO A 48 -14.69 -3.72 13.42
C PRO A 48 -14.95 -4.39 12.08
N LEU A 49 -13.89 -4.71 11.34
CA LEU A 49 -13.96 -5.50 10.12
C LEU A 49 -14.05 -6.98 10.48
N LEU A 50 -15.25 -7.55 10.35
CA LEU A 50 -15.55 -8.92 10.80
C LEU A 50 -15.25 -9.97 9.73
N LEU A 51 -15.35 -9.60 8.47
CA LEU A 51 -14.98 -10.43 7.32
C LEU A 51 -14.58 -9.53 6.16
N ASP A 52 -13.50 -9.91 5.50
CA ASP A 52 -13.11 -9.43 4.17
C ASP A 52 -12.54 -10.64 3.44
N ASP A 53 -13.35 -11.25 2.56
CA ASP A 53 -12.99 -12.50 1.90
C ASP A 53 -13.48 -12.53 0.45
N TYR A 54 -12.79 -13.29 -0.39
CA TYR A 54 -13.16 -13.54 -1.78
C TYR A 54 -13.54 -15.00 -1.93
N ASP A 55 -14.82 -15.27 -2.16
CA ASP A 55 -15.33 -16.62 -2.41
C ASP A 55 -15.35 -16.90 -3.92
N GLU A 56 -14.71 -17.99 -4.35
CA GLU A 56 -14.78 -18.43 -5.74
C GLU A 56 -16.23 -18.81 -6.06
N THR A 57 -16.77 -18.25 -7.14
CA THR A 57 -18.14 -18.54 -7.55
C THR A 57 -18.16 -19.32 -8.85
N GLY A 58 -19.12 -20.24 -8.95
CA GLY A 58 -19.39 -21.00 -10.17
C GLY A 58 -18.63 -22.34 -10.27
N ASP A 59 -19.23 -23.28 -10.99
CA ASP A 59 -18.68 -24.63 -11.22
C ASP A 59 -17.78 -24.70 -12.46
N SER A 60 -17.16 -23.59 -12.85
CA SER A 60 -16.41 -23.52 -14.11
C SER A 60 -15.04 -24.20 -13.96
N PRO A 61 -14.64 -25.08 -14.90
CA PRO A 61 -13.31 -25.68 -14.85
C PRO A 61 -12.23 -24.62 -15.11
N LEU A 62 -11.10 -24.73 -14.40
CA LEU A 62 -9.90 -23.93 -14.63
C LEU A 62 -9.43 -24.06 -16.09
N LEU A 63 -9.56 -22.97 -16.85
CA LEU A 63 -9.08 -22.90 -18.23
C LEU A 63 -7.77 -22.12 -18.28
N PHE A 64 -6.71 -22.79 -18.72
CA PHE A 64 -5.40 -22.18 -18.90
C PHE A 64 -5.21 -21.73 -20.34
N THR A 65 -4.71 -20.50 -20.52
CA THR A 65 -4.34 -19.94 -21.83
C THR A 65 -2.87 -19.52 -21.83
N VAL A 66 -2.22 -19.64 -22.99
CA VAL A 66 -0.86 -19.12 -23.19
C VAL A 66 -0.98 -17.66 -23.61
N GLU A 67 -0.52 -16.74 -22.78
CA GLU A 67 -0.50 -15.31 -23.07
C GLU A 67 0.73 -14.91 -23.88
N GLN A 68 1.87 -15.52 -23.57
CA GLN A 68 3.13 -15.18 -24.22
C GLN A 68 3.99 -16.42 -24.44
N THR A 69 4.68 -16.46 -25.58
CA THR A 69 5.74 -17.44 -25.86
C THR A 69 7.07 -16.70 -25.96
N LEU A 70 8.03 -17.12 -25.16
CA LEU A 70 9.36 -16.52 -25.04
C LEU A 70 10.42 -17.50 -25.57
N LEU A 71 11.53 -16.96 -26.08
CA LEU A 71 12.71 -17.78 -26.38
C LEU A 71 13.38 -18.25 -25.08
N ASP A 72 14.22 -19.30 -25.15
CA ASP A 72 14.84 -19.88 -23.94
C ASP A 72 15.76 -18.90 -23.20
N ASP A 73 16.44 -18.05 -23.96
CA ASP A 73 17.40 -17.04 -23.49
C ASP A 73 16.76 -15.68 -23.17
N GLU A 74 15.50 -15.46 -23.54
CA GLU A 74 14.77 -14.22 -23.25
C GLU A 74 14.39 -14.13 -21.76
N PRO A 75 14.61 -13.02 -21.05
CA PRO A 75 14.22 -12.93 -19.63
C PRO A 75 12.70 -13.08 -19.44
N TRP A 76 12.28 -13.50 -18.24
CA TRP A 76 10.86 -13.42 -17.87
C TRP A 76 10.42 -11.95 -17.81
N PRO A 77 9.14 -11.64 -18.08
CA PRO A 77 8.58 -10.32 -17.82
C PRO A 77 8.81 -9.89 -16.38
N ALA A 78 8.88 -8.58 -16.16
CA ALA A 78 8.90 -8.05 -14.81
C ALA A 78 7.62 -8.48 -14.06
N PRO A 79 7.73 -8.80 -12.75
CA PRO A 79 6.56 -9.13 -11.96
C PRO A 79 5.62 -7.92 -11.87
N ASP A 80 4.33 -8.19 -11.87
CA ASP A 80 3.29 -7.18 -11.64
C ASP A 80 3.39 -6.58 -10.22
N ALA A 81 2.86 -5.37 -10.03
CA ALA A 81 2.83 -4.69 -8.74
C ALA A 81 2.17 -5.54 -7.64
N SER A 82 1.17 -6.35 -7.96
CA SER A 82 0.54 -7.30 -7.02
C SER A 82 1.54 -8.31 -6.44
N VAL A 83 2.46 -8.82 -7.26
CA VAL A 83 3.51 -9.75 -6.83
C VAL A 83 4.56 -9.04 -5.99
N VAL A 84 4.89 -7.79 -6.33
CA VAL A 84 5.80 -6.95 -5.52
C VAL A 84 5.20 -6.70 -4.13
N THR A 85 3.93 -6.32 -4.06
CA THR A 85 3.19 -6.11 -2.81
C THR A 85 3.14 -7.39 -1.98
N LEU A 86 2.87 -8.54 -2.60
CA LEU A 86 2.91 -9.84 -1.92
C LEU A 86 4.29 -10.13 -1.32
N CYS A 87 5.36 -9.95 -2.11
CA CYS A 87 6.73 -10.17 -1.65
C CYS A 87 7.10 -9.25 -0.48
N ARG A 88 6.69 -7.98 -0.53
CA ARG A 88 6.91 -7.00 0.54
C ARG A 88 6.16 -7.39 1.81
N ARG A 89 4.90 -7.81 1.69
CA ARG A 89 4.08 -8.29 2.81
C ARG A 89 4.71 -9.52 3.47
N ASP A 90 5.14 -10.50 2.68
CA ASP A 90 5.81 -11.70 3.19
C ASP A 90 7.12 -11.36 3.91
N ALA A 91 7.88 -10.41 3.37
CA ALA A 91 9.09 -9.90 4.00
C ALA A 91 8.81 -9.17 5.32
N ALA A 92 7.71 -8.41 5.42
CA ALA A 92 7.29 -7.75 6.65
C ALA A 92 6.92 -8.77 7.74
N PHE A 93 6.13 -9.80 7.39
CA PHE A 93 5.80 -10.89 8.31
C PHE A 93 7.05 -11.63 8.78
N GLN A 94 7.98 -11.90 7.85
CA GLN A 94 9.24 -12.55 8.17
C GLN A 94 10.10 -11.68 9.11
N ALA A 95 10.16 -10.37 8.90
CA ALA A 95 10.89 -9.44 9.77
C ALA A 95 10.34 -9.47 11.19
N SER A 96 9.02 -9.35 11.35
CA SER A 96 8.35 -9.43 12.65
C SER A 96 8.61 -10.77 13.34
N ARG A 97 8.53 -11.89 12.61
CA ARG A 97 8.84 -13.22 13.17
C ARG A 97 10.29 -13.31 13.65
N LEU A 98 11.25 -12.88 12.83
CA LEU A 98 12.66 -12.91 13.18
C LEU A 98 12.97 -12.03 14.39
N LEU A 99 12.36 -10.85 14.49
CA LEU A 99 12.52 -9.97 15.65
C LEU A 99 12.02 -10.63 16.95
N VAL A 100 10.83 -11.23 16.91
CA VAL A 100 10.28 -11.96 18.08
C VAL A 100 11.19 -13.13 18.47
N GLU A 101 11.72 -13.86 17.49
CA GLU A 101 12.66 -14.96 17.75
C GLU A 101 13.99 -14.47 18.34
N ALA A 102 14.55 -13.38 17.80
CA ALA A 102 15.77 -12.76 18.31
C ALA A 102 15.60 -12.35 19.78
N TYR A 103 14.47 -11.74 20.12
CA TYR A 103 14.14 -11.35 21.49
C TYR A 103 14.05 -12.56 22.42
N ARG A 104 13.29 -13.60 22.03
CA ARG A 104 13.12 -14.84 22.81
C ARG A 104 14.45 -15.56 23.05
N ARG A 105 15.33 -15.62 22.04
CA ARG A 105 16.68 -16.20 22.18
C ARG A 105 17.54 -15.35 23.11
N GLY A 106 17.46 -14.02 23.01
CA GLY A 106 18.18 -13.10 23.88
C GLY A 106 17.80 -13.26 25.35
N GLU A 107 16.50 -13.33 25.65
CA GLU A 107 16.00 -13.62 27.01
C GLU A 107 16.55 -14.95 27.55
N ALA A 108 16.50 -16.01 26.74
CA ALA A 108 17.04 -17.33 27.12
C ALA A 108 18.57 -17.31 27.37
N ARG A 109 19.30 -16.39 26.74
CA ARG A 109 20.75 -16.18 26.92
C ARG A 109 21.09 -15.17 28.03
N GLY A 110 20.12 -14.78 28.86
CA GLY A 110 20.34 -13.86 29.97
C GLY A 110 20.17 -12.38 29.62
N GLY A 111 19.37 -12.08 28.58
CA GLY A 111 18.97 -10.72 28.19
C GLY A 111 19.85 -10.08 27.10
N SER A 112 20.76 -10.83 26.48
CA SER A 112 21.61 -10.31 25.41
C SER A 112 21.16 -10.82 24.05
N ILE A 113 20.64 -9.91 23.21
CA ILE A 113 20.27 -10.19 21.81
C ILE A 113 21.55 -10.27 20.95
N ASP A 114 21.58 -11.20 20.00
CA ASP A 114 22.66 -11.39 19.05
C ASP A 114 22.50 -10.42 17.86
N TRP A 115 23.58 -9.75 17.45
CA TRP A 115 23.52 -8.81 16.32
C TRP A 115 23.19 -9.53 15.00
N ASP A 116 23.66 -10.76 14.82
CA ASP A 116 23.36 -11.55 13.62
C ASP A 116 21.86 -11.87 13.51
N ASP A 117 21.18 -12.05 14.65
CA ASP A 117 19.72 -12.29 14.69
C ASP A 117 18.95 -11.00 14.33
N LEU A 118 19.43 -9.85 14.78
CA LEU A 118 18.83 -8.55 14.46
C LEU A 118 19.09 -8.14 13.01
N ASP A 119 20.28 -8.41 12.48
CA ASP A 119 20.65 -8.14 11.09
C ASP A 119 19.75 -8.92 10.12
N GLN A 120 19.41 -10.16 10.45
CA GLN A 120 18.47 -10.95 9.66
C GLN A 120 17.06 -10.33 9.63
N ALA A 121 16.57 -9.86 10.78
CA ALA A 121 15.28 -9.18 10.85
C ALA A 121 15.31 -7.85 10.07
N TYR A 122 16.40 -7.09 10.17
CA TYR A 122 16.60 -5.85 9.44
C TYR A 122 16.63 -6.05 7.92
N GLN A 123 17.35 -7.07 7.42
CA GLN A 123 17.38 -7.38 5.99
C GLN A 123 16.03 -7.84 5.45
N ALA A 124 15.18 -8.48 6.27
CA ALA A 124 13.80 -8.77 5.90
C ALA A 124 12.96 -7.49 5.86
N ALA A 125 13.13 -6.59 6.84
CA ALA A 125 12.43 -5.31 6.89
C ALA A 125 12.78 -4.41 5.68
N LEU A 126 14.05 -4.35 5.28
CA LEU A 126 14.47 -3.61 4.07
C LEU A 126 13.79 -4.12 2.79
N ARG A 127 13.66 -5.45 2.67
CA ARG A 127 12.92 -6.05 1.54
C ARG A 127 11.43 -5.70 1.60
N ALA A 128 10.86 -5.54 2.79
CA ALA A 128 9.47 -5.13 2.96
C ALA A 128 9.24 -3.67 2.54
N THR A 129 10.19 -2.78 2.80
CA THR A 129 10.07 -1.36 2.42
C THR A 129 10.39 -1.10 0.95
N GLY A 130 10.89 -2.10 0.21
CA GLY A 130 11.39 -1.93 -1.15
C GLY A 130 12.80 -1.36 -1.22
N ALA A 131 13.38 -0.95 -0.09
CA ALA A 131 14.75 -0.49 0.00
C ALA A 131 15.70 -1.69 -0.19
N SER A 132 16.04 -1.99 -1.44
CA SER A 132 17.15 -2.90 -1.70
C SER A 132 18.40 -2.33 -1.03
N SER A 133 19.16 -3.18 -0.34
CA SER A 133 20.47 -2.84 0.22
C SER A 133 21.51 -2.70 -0.90
N ASP A 134 21.27 -1.81 -1.86
CA ASP A 134 22.19 -1.49 -2.93
C ASP A 134 22.66 -0.04 -2.78
N ARG A 135 23.61 0.16 -1.85
CA ARG A 135 24.50 1.32 -1.94
C ARG A 135 25.39 1.11 -3.16
N GLY A 136 24.92 1.45 -4.35
CA GLY A 136 25.75 1.22 -5.53
C GLY A 136 25.16 1.40 -6.92
N ASN A 137 24.28 2.38 -7.18
CA ASN A 137 24.15 2.88 -8.55
C ASN A 137 23.87 4.40 -8.53
N PRO A 138 24.48 5.22 -9.42
CA PRO A 138 24.14 6.63 -9.52
C PRO A 138 22.65 6.73 -9.87
N GLY A 139 21.88 7.29 -8.92
CA GLY A 139 20.43 7.16 -8.87
C GLY A 139 19.75 7.56 -10.17
N LEU A 140 18.86 6.68 -10.64
CA LEU A 140 17.75 7.12 -11.48
C LEU A 140 16.96 8.10 -10.62
N ALA A 141 17.01 9.39 -10.96
CA ALA A 141 16.17 10.38 -10.30
C ALA A 141 14.70 10.04 -10.61
N CYS A 142 13.81 10.18 -9.63
CA CYS A 142 12.37 10.20 -9.89
C CYS A 142 12.08 11.32 -10.89
N ALA A 143 11.75 10.93 -12.12
CA ALA A 143 11.49 11.87 -13.19
C ALA A 143 10.01 12.21 -13.25
N ARG A 144 9.15 11.28 -12.81
CA ARG A 144 7.69 11.42 -12.92
C ARG A 144 7.03 11.01 -11.62
N LEU A 145 6.23 11.93 -11.10
CA LEU A 145 5.39 11.74 -9.92
C LEU A 145 3.97 12.19 -10.26
N VAL A 146 2.99 11.37 -9.91
CA VAL A 146 1.57 11.60 -10.13
C VAL A 146 0.87 11.55 -8.79
N VAL A 147 0.04 12.55 -8.53
CA VAL A 147 -0.90 12.55 -7.40
C VAL A 147 -2.28 12.28 -8.00
N VAL A 148 -2.88 11.15 -7.64
CA VAL A 148 -4.23 10.77 -8.07
C VAL A 148 -5.21 11.35 -7.07
N LEU A 149 -6.13 12.17 -7.58
CA LEU A 149 -7.16 12.86 -6.80
C LEU A 149 -8.54 12.43 -7.29
N GLU A 150 -9.42 12.09 -6.36
CA GLU A 150 -10.85 11.85 -6.61
C GLU A 150 -11.66 12.56 -5.51
N ASP A 151 -12.65 13.35 -5.92
CA ASP A 151 -13.51 14.15 -5.03
C ASP A 151 -12.76 15.00 -3.98
N GLY A 152 -11.58 15.51 -4.35
CA GLY A 152 -10.74 16.35 -3.48
C GLY A 152 -9.81 15.57 -2.56
N ILE A 153 -9.89 14.24 -2.56
CA ILE A 153 -9.10 13.35 -1.71
C ILE A 153 -7.96 12.73 -2.54
N VAL A 154 -6.78 12.66 -1.94
CA VAL A 154 -5.62 11.99 -2.54
C VAL A 154 -5.78 10.49 -2.37
N GLN A 155 -6.02 9.81 -3.48
CA GLN A 155 -6.21 8.36 -3.53
C GLN A 155 -4.87 7.61 -3.63
N ALA A 156 -3.89 8.20 -4.32
CA ALA A 156 -2.54 7.62 -4.44
C ALA A 156 -1.50 8.68 -4.82
N VAL A 157 -0.26 8.46 -4.39
CA VAL A 157 0.92 9.16 -4.90
C VAL A 157 1.83 8.13 -5.56
N ILE A 158 2.08 8.29 -6.85
CA ILE A 158 2.71 7.28 -7.69
C ILE A 158 3.95 7.86 -8.36
N ALA A 159 5.05 7.11 -8.42
CA ALA A 159 6.24 7.52 -9.16
C ALA A 159 6.84 6.44 -10.06
N ASP A 160 7.58 6.87 -11.09
CA ASP A 160 8.36 5.98 -11.94
C ASP A 160 9.61 5.40 -11.25
N GLN A 161 10.12 6.09 -10.23
CA GLN A 161 11.18 5.63 -9.33
C GLN A 161 10.80 5.97 -7.87
N PRO A 162 9.91 5.20 -7.22
CA PRO A 162 9.40 5.53 -5.88
C PRO A 162 10.51 5.63 -4.82
N ASP A 163 11.56 4.81 -4.93
CA ASP A 163 12.69 4.83 -3.98
C ASP A 163 13.59 6.07 -4.14
N ALA A 164 13.46 6.79 -5.26
CA ALA A 164 14.17 8.04 -5.55
C ALA A 164 13.22 9.26 -5.57
N ALA A 165 11.95 9.08 -5.20
CA ALA A 165 10.96 10.13 -5.14
C ALA A 165 11.20 11.05 -3.94
N PRO A 166 10.88 12.34 -4.05
CA PRO A 166 10.89 13.23 -2.90
C PRO A 166 9.79 12.83 -1.90
N ASP A 167 9.94 13.23 -0.65
CA ASP A 167 8.84 13.17 0.32
C ASP A 167 7.68 14.05 -0.18
N VAL A 168 6.47 13.51 -0.19
CA VAL A 168 5.26 14.20 -0.63
C VAL A 168 4.31 14.37 0.55
N ALA A 169 3.91 15.61 0.80
CA ALA A 169 2.87 15.94 1.73
C ALA A 169 1.77 16.75 1.03
N VAL A 170 0.53 16.46 1.39
CA VAL A 170 -0.66 17.18 0.92
C VAL A 170 -1.10 18.11 2.03
N VAL A 171 -1.30 19.37 1.67
CA VAL A 171 -1.69 20.44 2.59
C VAL A 171 -3.10 20.86 2.22
N ASP A 172 -4.05 20.50 3.07
CA ASP A 172 -5.45 20.92 2.93
C ASP A 172 -5.74 22.08 3.87
N TYR A 173 -6.22 23.19 3.31
CA TYR A 173 -6.59 24.38 4.06
C TYR A 173 -8.07 24.40 4.45
N ASP A 174 -8.85 23.42 3.99
CA ASP A 174 -10.17 23.17 4.55
C ASP A 174 -10.02 22.44 5.87
N THR A 175 -10.17 23.19 6.97
CA THR A 175 -9.99 22.66 8.33
C THR A 175 -11.30 22.29 9.00
N ASP A 176 -12.44 22.42 8.30
CA ASP A 176 -13.75 22.16 8.89
C ASP A 176 -13.90 20.67 9.21
N GLY A 177 -14.15 20.36 10.49
CA GLY A 177 -14.36 18.99 10.97
C GLY A 177 -13.15 18.30 11.60
N TYR A 178 -11.97 18.95 11.63
CA TYR A 178 -10.75 18.39 12.24
C TYR A 178 -10.47 18.98 13.63
N GLU A 179 -9.87 18.17 14.50
CA GLU A 179 -9.49 18.62 15.84
C GLU A 179 -8.25 19.53 15.79
N PRO A 180 -8.13 20.56 16.65
CA PRO A 180 -7.01 21.52 16.61
C PRO A 180 -5.61 20.89 16.70
N ASP A 181 -5.49 19.73 17.33
CA ASP A 181 -4.21 19.01 17.52
C ASP A 181 -3.77 18.24 16.26
N GLU A 182 -4.70 18.01 15.32
CA GLU A 182 -4.46 17.38 14.02
C GLU A 182 -3.94 18.39 12.98
N LEU A 183 -4.13 19.68 13.25
CA LEU A 183 -3.81 20.76 12.33
C LEU A 183 -2.39 21.33 12.58
N ARG A 184 -1.76 21.79 11.50
CA ARG A 184 -0.41 22.34 11.50
C ARG A 184 -0.44 23.82 11.10
N HIS A 185 0.39 24.62 11.77
CA HIS A 185 0.64 26.00 11.36
C HIS A 185 1.68 26.02 10.24
N ILE A 186 1.27 26.42 9.04
CA ILE A 186 2.12 26.51 7.87
C ILE A 186 2.45 27.98 7.58
N THR A 187 3.75 28.26 7.50
CA THR A 187 4.25 29.58 7.11
C THR A 187 4.04 29.76 5.62
N GLN A 188 3.22 30.76 5.26
CA GLN A 188 2.89 31.09 3.88
C GLN A 188 4.02 31.89 3.23
N SER A 189 3.97 32.03 1.90
CA SER A 189 4.99 32.76 1.15
C SER A 189 5.13 34.23 1.53
N ASP A 190 4.09 34.83 2.13
CA ASP A 190 4.09 36.21 2.63
C ASP A 190 4.55 36.35 4.09
N GLY A 191 4.92 35.23 4.74
CA GLY A 191 5.34 35.15 6.13
C GLY A 191 4.21 35.06 7.15
N SER A 192 2.95 35.10 6.70
CA SER A 192 1.80 34.82 7.57
C SER A 192 1.74 33.34 7.97
N GLN A 193 0.96 33.03 9.00
CA GLN A 193 0.68 31.65 9.40
C GLN A 193 -0.76 31.31 9.02
N SER A 194 -0.97 30.13 8.46
CA SER A 194 -2.30 29.54 8.24
C SER A 194 -2.36 28.15 8.85
N LEU A 195 -3.54 27.75 9.30
CA LEU A 195 -3.79 26.40 9.81
C LEU A 195 -4.17 25.50 8.64
N ALA A 196 -3.64 24.27 8.62
CA ALA A 196 -3.92 23.29 7.57
C ALA A 196 -3.81 21.87 8.11
N LEU A 197 -4.56 20.94 7.53
CA LEU A 197 -4.30 19.52 7.67
C LEU A 197 -3.11 19.16 6.78
N VAL A 198 -2.16 18.40 7.32
CA VAL A 198 -0.98 17.94 6.56
C VAL A 198 -0.88 16.44 6.65
N ILE A 199 -1.02 15.78 5.51
CA ILE A 199 -0.93 14.33 5.38
C ILE A 199 0.31 14.01 4.56
N GLU A 200 1.26 13.31 5.16
CA GLU A 200 2.40 12.73 4.44
C GLU A 200 1.93 11.47 3.72
N HIS A 201 2.21 11.37 2.42
CA HIS A 201 1.84 10.21 1.61
C HIS A 201 3.07 9.39 1.25
N TYR A 202 2.92 8.08 1.33
CA TYR A 202 3.90 7.15 0.80
C TYR A 202 3.85 7.16 -0.73
N VAL A 203 5.01 7.24 -1.37
CA VAL A 203 5.10 7.17 -2.83
C VAL A 203 5.11 5.71 -3.25
N GLU A 204 4.05 5.33 -3.94
CA GLU A 204 3.81 3.98 -4.42
C GLU A 204 4.47 3.75 -5.79
N PRO A 205 4.82 2.49 -6.12
CA PRO A 205 5.15 2.11 -7.48
C PRO A 205 4.01 2.40 -8.46
N ALA A 206 4.35 2.67 -9.72
CA ALA A 206 3.36 2.85 -10.79
C ALA A 206 2.43 1.65 -10.97
N GLY A 207 1.19 1.80 -10.51
CA GLY A 207 0.06 0.92 -10.82
C GLY A 207 -0.71 1.31 -12.09
N ILE A 208 -0.38 2.46 -12.68
CA ILE A 208 -0.97 2.97 -13.93
C ILE A 208 0.12 3.31 -14.94
N ASN A 209 -0.23 3.33 -16.24
CA ASN A 209 0.71 3.71 -17.28
C ASN A 209 1.02 5.22 -17.23
N LEU A 210 2.19 5.58 -16.69
CA LEU A 210 2.61 6.97 -16.59
C LEU A 210 2.86 7.62 -17.96
N ASP A 211 3.16 6.86 -19.01
CA ASP A 211 3.33 7.44 -20.35
C ASP A 211 2.01 8.03 -20.86
N GLU A 212 0.86 7.44 -20.52
CA GLU A 212 -0.46 7.96 -20.88
C GLU A 212 -0.81 9.24 -20.11
N VAL A 213 -0.40 9.34 -18.84
CA VAL A 213 -0.63 10.52 -18.00
C VAL A 213 0.16 11.74 -18.49
N PHE A 214 1.39 11.51 -18.98
CA PHE A 214 2.30 12.57 -19.43
C PHE A 214 2.36 12.74 -20.96
N GLN A 215 1.40 12.19 -21.71
CA GLN A 215 1.32 12.45 -23.15
C GLN A 215 1.12 13.95 -23.43
N GLU A 216 1.90 14.50 -24.37
CA GLU A 216 1.65 15.85 -24.88
C GLU A 216 0.34 15.81 -25.70
N SER A 217 -0.62 16.67 -25.34
CA SER A 217 -1.84 16.85 -26.12
C SER A 217 -1.51 17.41 -27.50
N GLU A 218 -1.93 16.75 -28.58
CA GLU A 218 -1.88 17.29 -29.95
C GLU A 218 -2.74 18.55 -30.14
#